data_AF-A0A9D9QPE4-F1
#
_entry.id   AF-A0A9D9QPE4-F1
#
_cell.length_a   1.000
_cell.length_b   1.000
_cell.length_c   1.000
_cell.angle_alpha   90.00
_cell.angle_beta   90.00
_cell.angle_gamma   90.00
#
_symmetry.space_group_name_H-M   'P 1'
#
loop_
_entity.id
_entity.type
_entity.pdbx_description
1 polymer ?
#
loop_
_entity_poly.entity_id
_entity_poly.type
_entity_poly.pdbx_seq_one_letter_code
_entity_poly.pdbx_strand_id
1 'polypeptide(L)'
;MARIIYGVDIESDFSCIDARDAIVRCFIEAHDEVLQETMFSESTIDPEKIEQIKHLDVKLLISQMFAKIGGDFEHPDKTTLVRLVEELGQFALSFRPPEVIEQHAAEIKLLLDRLPDTPAVE
;
A
#
# COMPACT_ATOMS: atom_id res chain seq x y z
N MET A 1 10.42 10.33 18.76
CA MET A 1 10.17 11.34 17.70
C MET A 1 9.32 10.57 16.73
N ALA A 2 8.01 10.84 16.70
CA ALA A 2 7.05 9.96 16.03
C ALA A 2 7.56 9.56 14.65
N ARG A 3 7.79 8.25 14.46
CA ARG A 3 8.23 7.71 13.18
C ARG A 3 6.96 7.34 12.43
N ILE A 4 6.59 8.16 11.46
CA ILE A 4 5.35 7.99 10.70
C ILE A 4 5.68 7.36 9.34
N ILE A 5 5.03 6.25 9.02
CA ILE A 5 5.14 5.54 7.76
C ILE A 5 3.76 5.55 7.10
N TYR A 6 3.63 6.20 5.94
CA TYR A 6 2.35 6.34 5.21
C TYR A 6 1.17 6.82 6.08
N GLY A 7 1.46 7.70 7.03
CA GLY A 7 0.47 8.27 7.97
C GLY A 7 0.08 7.36 9.13
N VAL A 8 0.85 6.30 9.41
CA VAL A 8 0.75 5.46 10.62
C VAL A 8 1.96 5.71 11.52
N ASP A 9 1.71 6.04 12.79
CA ASP A 9 2.76 6.17 13.79
C ASP A 9 3.20 4.78 14.29
N ILE A 10 4.42 4.39 13.95
CA ILE A 10 4.98 3.09 14.35
C ILE A 10 5.61 3.10 15.77
N GLU A 11 5.61 4.25 16.46
CA GLU A 11 5.95 4.34 17.89
C GLU A 11 4.73 4.10 18.79
N SER A 12 3.51 4.17 18.24
CA SER A 12 2.24 3.98 18.95
C SER A 12 1.59 2.63 18.60
N ASP A 13 0.59 2.20 19.38
CA ASP A 13 -0.26 1.05 19.01
C ASP A 13 -1.12 1.40 17.79
N PHE A 14 -1.11 0.52 16.78
CA PHE A 14 -1.94 0.62 15.59
C PHE A 14 -2.48 -0.76 15.19
N SER A 15 -3.57 -0.77 14.43
CA SER A 15 -4.28 -1.97 14.02
C SER A 15 -3.88 -2.45 12.63
N CYS A 16 -4.26 -3.69 12.28
CA CYS A 16 -4.13 -4.19 10.91
C CYS A 16 -4.89 -3.33 9.89
N ILE A 17 -5.96 -2.64 10.31
CA ILE A 17 -6.73 -1.71 9.46
C ILE A 17 -5.86 -0.49 9.13
N ASP A 18 -5.15 0.06 10.12
CA ASP A 18 -4.21 1.16 9.91
C ASP A 18 -3.07 0.74 8.97
N ALA A 19 -2.55 -0.48 9.13
CA ALA A 19 -1.54 -1.05 8.26
C ALA A 19 -2.02 -1.21 6.81
N ARG A 20 -3.26 -1.69 6.60
CA ARG A 20 -3.89 -1.75 5.28
C ARG A 20 -3.97 -0.35 4.66
N ASP A 21 -4.41 0.65 5.41
CA ASP A 21 -4.55 2.00 4.90
C ASP A 21 -3.18 2.63 4.57
N ALA A 22 -2.14 2.30 5.33
CA ALA A 22 -0.75 2.62 4.98
C ALA A 22 -0.32 1.97 3.66
N ILE A 23 -0.64 0.70 3.42
CA ILE A 23 -0.33 0.02 2.13
C ILE A 23 -1.04 0.72 0.96
N VAL A 24 -2.31 1.08 1.14
CA VAL A 24 -3.08 1.81 0.13
C VAL A 24 -2.41 3.16 -0.20
N ARG A 25 -2.03 3.91 0.84
CA ARG A 25 -1.33 5.20 0.68
C ARG A 25 0.03 5.05 0.02
N CYS A 26 0.82 4.07 0.43
CA CYS A 26 2.08 3.73 -0.21
C CYS A 26 1.94 3.51 -1.72
N PHE A 27 0.90 2.77 -2.13
CA PHE A 27 0.65 2.53 -3.54
C PHE A 27 0.22 3.80 -4.30
N ILE A 28 -0.59 4.66 -3.66
CA ILE A 28 -1.00 5.96 -4.21
C ILE A 28 0.22 6.87 -4.37
N GLU A 29 1.04 7.05 -3.34
CA GLU A 29 2.23 7.91 -3.37
C GLU A 29 3.20 7.45 -4.45
N ALA A 30 3.50 6.16 -4.49
CA ALA A 30 4.38 5.61 -5.50
C ALA A 30 3.76 5.66 -6.92
N HIS A 31 2.44 5.77 -7.05
CA HIS A 31 1.76 5.99 -8.34
C HIS A 31 1.81 7.46 -8.74
N ASP A 32 1.76 8.38 -7.77
CA ASP A 32 1.96 9.79 -8.01
C ASP A 32 3.40 10.10 -8.43
N GLU A 33 4.41 9.51 -7.80
CA GLU A 33 5.82 9.69 -8.19
C GLU A 33 6.05 9.34 -9.67
N VAL A 34 5.57 8.18 -10.11
CA VAL A 34 5.66 7.75 -11.51
C VAL A 34 4.85 8.65 -12.45
N LEU A 35 3.66 9.07 -12.02
CA LEU A 35 2.82 9.94 -12.83
C LEU A 35 3.35 11.36 -12.91
N GLN A 36 4.01 11.90 -11.89
CA GLN A 36 4.69 13.18 -12.01
C GLN A 36 5.85 13.08 -13.01
N GLU A 37 6.60 11.97 -13.03
CA GLU A 37 7.63 11.77 -14.05
C GLU A 37 7.06 11.66 -15.48
N THR A 38 5.82 11.20 -15.67
CA THR A 38 5.22 10.94 -17.00
C THR A 38 4.17 11.96 -17.46
N MET A 39 3.44 12.63 -16.56
CA MET A 39 2.35 13.58 -16.86
C MET A 39 2.80 15.04 -16.99
N PHE A 40 4.05 15.38 -16.68
CA PHE A 40 4.58 16.73 -16.98
C PHE A 40 4.58 17.08 -18.48
N SER A 41 4.13 16.17 -19.36
CA SER A 41 3.99 16.44 -20.78
C SER A 41 2.65 17.06 -21.22
N GLU A 42 1.43 16.57 -20.93
CA GLU A 42 0.29 16.95 -21.84
C GLU A 42 -1.18 17.02 -21.35
N SER A 43 -1.57 16.91 -20.07
CA SER A 43 -3.03 16.74 -19.76
C SER A 43 -3.76 17.93 -19.12
N THR A 44 -4.73 18.48 -19.86
CA THR A 44 -5.71 19.53 -19.50
C THR A 44 -6.82 19.08 -18.51
N ILE A 45 -6.59 18.05 -17.70
CA ILE A 45 -7.61 17.46 -16.81
C ILE A 45 -7.46 18.04 -15.40
N ASP A 46 -8.60 18.36 -14.77
CA ASP A 46 -8.69 18.82 -13.38
C ASP A 46 -7.91 17.89 -12.42
N PRO A 47 -6.96 18.41 -11.64
CA PRO A 47 -6.12 17.61 -10.75
C PRO A 47 -6.93 16.82 -9.71
N GLU A 48 -8.00 17.42 -9.17
CA GLU A 48 -8.88 16.75 -8.21
C GLU A 48 -9.59 15.51 -8.78
N LYS A 49 -9.92 15.52 -10.08
CA LYS A 49 -10.53 14.35 -10.75
C LYS A 49 -9.51 13.25 -11.03
N ILE A 50 -8.28 13.64 -11.36
CA ILE A 50 -7.17 12.69 -11.53
C ILE A 50 -6.93 11.97 -10.20
N GLU A 51 -6.85 12.70 -9.09
CA GLU A 51 -6.67 12.12 -7.76
C GLU A 51 -7.80 11.16 -7.38
N GLN A 52 -9.06 11.53 -7.61
CA GLN A 52 -10.19 10.65 -7.29
C GLN A 52 -10.17 9.34 -8.11
N ILE A 53 -9.83 9.40 -9.39
CA ILE A 53 -9.72 8.20 -10.24
C ILE A 53 -8.55 7.32 -9.77
N LYS A 54 -7.38 7.91 -9.52
CA LYS A 54 -6.20 7.22 -8.98
C LYS A 54 -6.52 6.46 -7.69
N HIS A 55 -7.17 7.13 -6.74
CA HIS A 55 -7.54 6.53 -5.45
C HIS A 55 -8.54 5.37 -5.62
N LEU A 56 -9.51 5.51 -6.53
CA LEU A 56 -10.49 4.47 -6.81
C LEU A 56 -9.84 3.24 -7.46
N ASP A 57 -8.96 3.45 -8.43
CA ASP A 57 -8.22 2.37 -9.11
C ASP A 57 -7.30 1.62 -8.15
N VAL A 58 -6.54 2.33 -7.30
CA VAL A 58 -5.64 1.69 -6.33
C VAL A 58 -6.41 0.90 -5.29
N LYS A 59 -7.49 1.46 -4.73
CA LYS A 59 -8.29 0.76 -3.72
C LYS A 59 -8.96 -0.49 -4.32
N LEU A 60 -9.44 -0.40 -5.57
CA LEU A 60 -10.00 -1.53 -6.28
C LEU A 60 -8.94 -2.61 -6.56
N LEU A 61 -7.75 -2.21 -7.02
CA LEU A 61 -6.63 -3.12 -7.26
C LEU A 61 -6.24 -3.88 -5.99
N ILE A 62 -6.09 -3.16 -4.87
CA ILE A 62 -5.73 -3.77 -3.58
C ILE A 62 -6.84 -4.71 -3.11
N SER A 63 -8.11 -4.31 -3.22
CA SER A 63 -9.24 -5.17 -2.89
C SER A 63 -9.29 -6.44 -3.74
N GLN A 64 -8.98 -6.36 -5.04
CA GLN A 64 -8.87 -7.53 -5.92
C GLN A 64 -7.70 -8.43 -5.54
N MET A 65 -6.56 -7.86 -5.14
CA MET A 65 -5.40 -8.62 -4.64
C MET A 65 -5.74 -9.37 -3.34
N PHE A 66 -6.46 -8.73 -2.42
CA PHE A 66 -7.00 -9.39 -1.22
C PHE A 66 -7.87 -10.59 -1.60
N ALA A 67 -8.82 -10.42 -2.53
CA ALA A 67 -9.66 -11.52 -3.00
C ALA A 67 -8.84 -12.65 -3.63
N LYS A 68 -7.76 -12.34 -4.36
CA LYS A 68 -6.86 -13.31 -4.98
C LYS A 68 -6.11 -14.17 -3.96
N ILE A 69 -5.65 -13.57 -2.86
CA ILE A 69 -4.91 -14.27 -1.80
C ILE A 69 -5.82 -14.93 -0.76
N GLY A 70 -7.15 -14.82 -0.92
CA GLY A 70 -8.14 -15.35 0.03
C GLY A 70 -8.24 -14.54 1.32
N GLY A 71 -7.89 -13.26 1.26
CA GLY A 71 -7.91 -12.33 2.39
C GLY A 71 -9.16 -11.46 2.47
N ASP A 72 -9.37 -10.86 3.64
CA ASP A 72 -10.46 -9.90 3.87
C ASP A 72 -9.91 -8.46 3.88
N PHE A 73 -10.40 -7.63 2.96
CA PHE A 73 -10.00 -6.22 2.86
C PHE A 73 -10.57 -5.37 3.99
N GLU A 74 -11.78 -5.69 4.49
CA GLU A 74 -12.43 -4.94 5.56
C GLU A 74 -11.83 -5.31 6.92
N HIS A 75 -11.49 -6.60 7.09
CA HIS A 75 -10.88 -7.16 8.29
C HIS A 75 -9.53 -7.82 7.99
N PRO A 76 -8.50 -7.04 7.62
CA PRO A 76 -7.20 -7.59 7.29
C PRO A 76 -6.51 -8.19 8.51
N ASP A 77 -5.84 -9.31 8.31
CA ASP A 77 -4.92 -9.91 9.28
C ASP A 77 -3.46 -9.75 8.84
N LYS A 78 -2.53 -9.86 9.79
CA LYS A 78 -1.09 -9.69 9.54
C LYS A 78 -0.57 -10.62 8.43
N THR A 79 -1.00 -11.88 8.41
CA THR A 79 -0.54 -12.87 7.42
C THR A 79 -0.98 -12.48 6.02
N THR A 80 -2.24 -12.08 5.88
CA THR A 80 -2.80 -11.58 4.63
C THR A 80 -2.12 -10.30 4.18
N LEU A 81 -1.84 -9.37 5.10
CA LEU A 81 -1.13 -8.12 4.77
C LEU A 81 0.30 -8.40 4.28
N VAL A 82 1.02 -9.33 4.89
CA VAL A 82 2.37 -9.73 4.42
C VAL A 82 2.29 -10.29 3.00
N ARG A 83 1.39 -11.24 2.75
CA ARG A 83 1.19 -11.84 1.41
C ARG A 83 0.77 -10.81 0.38
N LEU A 84 -0.10 -9.88 0.76
CA LEU A 84 -0.55 -8.79 -0.09
C LEU A 84 0.63 -7.94 -0.56
N VAL A 85 1.54 -7.57 0.34
CA VAL A 85 2.73 -6.76 0.01
C VAL A 85 3.65 -7.50 -0.96
N GLU A 86 3.82 -8.82 -0.79
CA GLU A 86 4.59 -9.64 -1.73
C GLU A 86 3.95 -9.66 -3.13
N GLU A 87 2.63 -9.89 -3.22
CA GLU A 87 1.90 -9.90 -4.49
C GLU A 87 1.87 -8.52 -5.15
N LEU A 88 1.69 -7.46 -4.37
CA LEU A 88 1.74 -6.07 -4.85
C LEU A 88 3.14 -5.71 -5.35
N GLY A 89 4.20 -6.20 -4.70
CA GLY A 89 5.58 -6.02 -5.15
C GLY A 89 5.82 -6.69 -6.51
N GLN A 90 5.36 -7.93 -6.68
CA GLN A 90 5.44 -8.64 -7.97
C GLN A 90 4.65 -7.92 -9.07
N PHE A 91 3.46 -7.42 -8.75
CA PHE A 91 2.68 -6.62 -9.69
C PHE A 91 3.40 -5.33 -10.08
N ALA A 92 3.96 -4.62 -9.10
CA ALA A 92 4.66 -3.36 -9.32
C ALA A 92 5.91 -3.51 -10.20
N LEU A 93 6.61 -4.66 -10.18
CA LEU A 93 7.77 -4.92 -11.05
C LEU A 93 7.46 -4.82 -12.54
N SER A 94 6.19 -4.97 -12.93
CA SER A 94 5.77 -4.82 -14.33
C SER A 94 5.72 -3.35 -14.77
N PHE A 95 5.71 -2.40 -13.83
CA PHE A 95 5.47 -0.99 -14.08
C PHE A 95 6.56 -0.07 -13.54
N ARG A 96 7.39 -0.55 -12.60
CA ARG A 96 8.36 0.26 -11.85
C ARG A 96 9.70 -0.44 -11.71
N PRO A 97 10.80 0.33 -11.58
CA PRO A 97 12.10 -0.25 -11.28
C PRO A 97 12.07 -0.95 -9.90
N PRO A 98 12.81 -2.06 -9.75
CA PRO A 98 12.84 -2.84 -8.51
C PRO A 98 13.29 -2.01 -7.30
N GLU A 99 14.20 -1.06 -7.53
CA GLU A 99 14.79 -0.18 -6.51
C GLU A 99 13.72 0.60 -5.71
N VAL A 100 12.76 1.19 -6.44
CA VAL A 100 11.65 1.96 -5.87
C VAL A 100 10.70 1.04 -5.11
N ILE A 101 10.41 -0.14 -5.67
CA ILE A 101 9.54 -1.14 -5.05
C ILE A 101 10.14 -1.66 -3.74
N GLU A 102 11.44 -1.96 -3.74
CA GLU A 102 12.17 -2.46 -2.57
C GLU A 102 12.18 -1.42 -1.43
N GLN A 103 12.33 -0.13 -1.76
CA GLN A 103 12.27 0.94 -0.77
C GLN A 103 10.90 0.99 -0.07
N HIS A 104 9.82 1.08 -0.84
CA HIS A 104 8.46 1.12 -0.29
C HIS A 104 8.09 -0.18 0.45
N ALA A 105 8.48 -1.34 -0.09
CA ALA A 105 8.24 -2.63 0.54
C ALA A 105 8.98 -2.77 1.88
N ALA A 106 10.20 -2.23 1.99
CA ALA A 106 10.95 -2.24 3.24
C ALA A 106 10.27 -1.40 4.34
N GLU A 107 9.71 -0.24 4.00
CA GLU A 107 8.97 0.60 4.95
C GLU A 107 7.68 -0.06 5.43
N ILE A 108 6.91 -0.63 4.51
CA ILE A 108 5.71 -1.37 4.86
C ILE A 108 6.06 -2.61 5.69
N LYS A 109 7.15 -3.31 5.38
CA LYS A 109 7.59 -4.46 6.16
C LYS A 109 7.93 -4.09 7.60
N LEU A 110 8.57 -2.94 7.83
CA LEU A 110 8.81 -2.41 9.18
C LEU A 110 7.50 -2.17 9.94
N LEU A 111 6.47 -1.68 9.24
CA LEU A 111 5.14 -1.49 9.80
C LEU A 111 4.48 -2.84 10.15
N LEU A 112 4.53 -3.83 9.25
CA LEU A 112 3.95 -5.14 9.49
C LEU A 112 4.64 -5.93 10.61
N ASP A 113 5.96 -5.78 10.77
CA ASP A 113 6.74 -6.43 11.83
C ASP A 113 6.29 -5.99 13.24
N ARG A 114 5.83 -4.73 13.35
CA ARG A 114 5.31 -4.15 14.60
C ARG A 114 3.89 -4.58 14.94
N LEU A 115 3.13 -5.15 14.00
CA LEU A 115 1.80 -5.68 14.32
C LEU A 115 1.94 -6.91 15.24
N PRO A 116 1.09 -7.02 16.28
CA PRO A 116 1.03 -8.22 17.09
C PRO A 116 0.74 -9.43 16.19
N ASP A 117 1.46 -10.52 16.41
CA ASP A 117 1.15 -11.79 15.72
C ASP A 117 -0.28 -12.17 16.12
N THR A 118 -1.18 -12.25 15.14
CA THR A 118 -2.54 -12.73 15.40
C THR A 118 -2.40 -14.09 16.06
N PRO A 119 -2.94 -14.33 17.28
CA PRO A 119 -2.78 -15.63 17.92
C PRO A 119 -3.33 -16.68 16.96
N ALA A 120 -2.47 -17.63 16.60
CA ALA A 120 -2.91 -18.88 16.00
C ALA A 120 -4.00 -19.40 16.93
N VAL A 121 -5.24 -19.46 16.43
CA VAL A 121 -6.35 -20.05 17.17
C VAL A 121 -5.96 -21.51 17.42
N GLU A 122 -5.54 -21.81 18.65
CA GLU A 122 -5.33 -23.18 19.16
C GLU A 122 -6.65 -23.96 19.22
#